data_AF-A0A0F9UW87-F1
#
_entry.id   AF-A0A0F9UW87-F1
#
_cell.length_a   1.000
_cell.length_b   1.000
_cell.length_c   1.000
_cell.angle_alpha   90.00
_cell.angle_beta   90.00
_cell.angle_gamma   90.00
#
_symmetry.space_group_name_H-M   'P 1'
#
loop_
_entity.id
_entity.type
_entity.pdbx_description
1 polymer ?
#
loop_
_entity_poly.entity_id
_entity_poly.type
_entity_poly.pdbx_seq_one_letter_code
_entity_poly.pdbx_strand_id
1 'polypeptide(L)' 'MRYVMECRLAAARECLRCAQPGDLQLTDVAYRFNFSQPSHFTTAYKQAFGETPSETLARV' A
#
# COMPACT_ATOMS: atom_id res chain seq x y z
N MET A 1 -7.83 -11.16 14.96
CA MET A 1 -6.63 -10.29 14.85
C MET A 1 -6.69 -9.46 13.56
N ARG A 2 -7.55 -8.43 13.46
CA ARG A 2 -7.59 -7.52 12.28
C ARG A 2 -6.72 -6.26 12.46
N TYR A 3 -6.57 -5.83 13.70
CA TYR A 3 -5.87 -4.61 14.06
C TYR A 3 -4.42 -4.51 13.53
N VAL A 4 -3.66 -5.61 13.58
CA VAL A 4 -2.27 -5.62 13.12
C VAL A 4 -2.17 -5.47 11.60
N MET A 5 -3.14 -6.04 10.86
CA MET A 5 -3.22 -5.94 9.41
C MET A 5 -3.59 -4.50 9.00
N GLU A 6 -4.55 -3.90 9.71
CA GLU A 6 -4.96 -2.51 9.51
C GLU A 6 -3.81 -1.53 9.81
N CYS A 7 -3.05 -1.73 10.89
CA CYS A 7 -1.85 -0.94 11.16
C CYS A 7 -0.79 -1.06 10.07
N ARG A 8 -0.54 -2.27 9.55
CA ARG A 8 0.40 -2.47 8.43
C ARG A 8 -0.06 -1.74 7.17
N LEU A 9 -1.36 -1.81 6.86
CA LEU A 9 -1.96 -1.13 5.73
C LEU A 9 -1.92 0.40 5.88
N ALA A 10 -2.14 0.91 7.10
CA ALA A 10 -2.02 2.33 7.40
C ALA A 10 -0.57 2.84 7.25
N ALA A 11 0.40 2.10 7.77
CA ALA A 11 1.81 2.42 7.58
C ALA A 11 2.23 2.37 6.10
N ALA A 12 1.66 1.43 5.33
CA ALA A 12 1.88 1.37 3.89
C ALA A 12 1.32 2.60 3.17
N ARG A 13 0.11 3.03 3.53
CA ARG A 13 -0.48 4.27 3.02
C ARG A 13 0.37 5.49 3.32
N GLU A 14 0.92 5.58 4.52
CA GLU A 14 1.75 6.71 4.94
C GLU A 14 3.08 6.74 4.17
N CYS A 15 3.71 5.57 3.99
CA CYS A 15 4.87 5.42 3.10
C CYS A 15 4.56 5.83 1.66
N LEU A 16 3.42 5.39 1.11
CA LEU A 16 2.98 5.75 -0.24
C LEU A 16 2.72 7.25 -0.39
N ARG A 17 2.21 7.91 0.65
CA ARG A 17 1.95 9.35 0.66
C ARG A 17 3.22 10.20 0.81
N CYS A 18 4.23 9.70 1.53
CA CYS A 18 5.53 10.35 1.63
C CYS A 18 6.41 10.09 0.40
N ALA A 19 6.13 9.04 -0.36
CA ALA A 19 6.83 8.71 -1.58
C ALA A 19 6.37 9.60 -2.73
N GLN A 20 7.32 10.05 -3.56
CA GLN A 20 6.99 10.78 -4.78
C GLN A 20 6.58 9.81 -5.91
N PRO A 21 5.59 10.18 -6.73
CA PRO A 21 5.25 9.40 -7.91
C PRO A 21 6.47 9.31 -8.85
N GLY A 22 6.93 8.09 -9.08
CA GLY A 22 8.09 7.79 -9.95
C GLY A 22 9.35 7.33 -9.21
N ASP A 23 9.48 7.63 -7.92
CA ASP A 23 10.65 7.22 -7.12
C ASP A 23 10.43 5.85 -6.44
N LEU A 24 9.16 5.54 -6.14
CA LEU A 24 8.78 4.31 -5.43
C LEU A 24 7.85 3.43 -6.26
N GLN A 25 8.26 2.18 -6.50
CA GLN A 25 7.40 1.19 -7.16
C GLN A 25 6.46 0.50 -6.16
N LEU A 26 5.22 0.28 -6.57
CA LEU A 26 4.22 -0.48 -5.78
C LEU A 26 4.76 -1.86 -5.36
N THR A 27 5.57 -2.47 -6.23
CA THR A 27 6.18 -3.77 -6.02
C THR A 27 7.11 -3.76 -4.80
N ASP A 28 8.00 -2.77 -4.69
CA ASP A 28 8.89 -2.60 -3.54
C ASP A 28 8.12 -2.34 -2.24
N VAL A 29 7.03 -1.57 -2.32
CA VAL A 29 6.12 -1.35 -1.19
C VAL A 29 5.49 -2.68 -0.75
N ALA A 30 4.95 -3.45 -1.68
CA ALA A 30 4.36 -4.76 -1.37
C ALA A 30 5.37 -5.68 -0.67
N TYR A 31 6.60 -5.76 -1.17
CA TYR A 31 7.67 -6.55 -0.54
C TYR A 31 8.04 -6.03 0.86
N ARG A 32 8.12 -4.71 1.05
CA ARG A 32 8.36 -4.08 2.37
C ARG A 32 7.31 -4.44 3.41
N PHE A 33 6.04 -4.56 3.01
CA PHE A 33 4.94 -4.92 3.89
C PHE A 33 4.68 -6.44 3.96
N ASN A 34 5.65 -7.25 3.51
CA ASN A 34 5.64 -8.71 3.57
C ASN A 34 4.56 -9.35 2.68
N PHE A 35 4.15 -8.65 1.61
CA PHE A 35 3.29 -9.20 0.57
C PHE A 35 4.14 -9.82 -0.53
N SER A 36 3.92 -11.11 -0.79
CA SER A 36 4.61 -11.82 -1.87
C SER A 36 4.13 -11.41 -3.26
N GLN A 37 2.93 -10.85 -3.37
CA GLN A 37 2.34 -10.43 -4.64
C GLN A 37 1.70 -9.04 -4.53
N PRO A 38 2.05 -8.10 -5.42
CA PRO A 38 1.46 -6.76 -5.44
C PRO A 38 -0.05 -6.80 -5.69
N SER A 39 -0.57 -7.75 -6.46
CA SER A 39 -2.02 -7.90 -6.68
C SER A 39 -2.80 -8.20 -5.39
N HIS A 40 -2.21 -9.01 -4.49
CA HIS A 40 -2.83 -9.32 -3.20
C HIS A 40 -2.79 -8.11 -2.26
N PHE A 41 -1.67 -7.38 -2.26
CA PHE A 41 -1.55 -6.11 -1.55
C PHE A 41 -2.60 -5.10 -2.02
N THR A 42 -2.72 -4.87 -3.32
CA THR A 42 -3.69 -3.95 -3.92
C THR A 42 -5.12 -4.32 -3.55
N THR A 43 -5.47 -5.60 -3.56
CA THR A 43 -6.81 -6.07 -3.20
C THR A 43 -7.11 -5.84 -1.72
N ALA A 44 -6.18 -6.22 -0.83
CA ALA A 44 -6.32 -6.00 0.60
C ALA A 44 -6.39 -4.51 0.96
N TYR A 45 -5.57 -3.69 0.30
CA TYR A 45 -5.53 -2.25 0.48
C TYR A 45 -6.83 -1.60 0.02
N LYS A 46 -7.35 -1.99 -1.17
CA LYS A 46 -8.64 -1.52 -1.67
C LYS A 46 -9.80 -1.94 -0.77
N GLN A 47 -9.77 -3.13 -0.19
CA GLN A 47 -10.79 -3.54 0.78
C GLN A 47 -10.74 -2.75 2.09
N ALA A 48 -9.56 -2.30 2.52
CA ALA A 48 -9.40 -1.51 3.74
C ALA A 48 -9.69 -0.02 3.57
N PHE A 49 -9.29 0.58 2.44
CA PHE A 49 -9.36 2.04 2.21
C PHE A 49 -10.32 2.47 1.11
N GLY A 50 -10.79 1.55 0.27
CA GLY A 50 -11.67 1.85 -0.87
C GLY A 50 -10.95 2.36 -2.13
N GLU A 51 -9.67 2.69 -2.04
CA GLU A 51 -8.80 3.15 -3.12
C GLU A 51 -7.62 2.19 -3.31
N THR A 52 -7.01 2.13 -4.50
CA THR A 52 -5.81 1.32 -4.74
C THR A 52 -4.54 2.08 -4.33
N PRO A 53 -3.45 1.38 -3.96
CA PRO A 53 -2.21 2.04 -3.60
C PRO A 53 -1.62 2.85 -4.76
N SER A 54 -1.85 2.42 -6.01
CA SER A 54 -1.48 3.18 -7.21
C SER A 54 -2.24 4.50 -7.32
N GLU A 55 -3.52 4.54 -6.98
CA GLU A 55 -4.32 5.77 -6.96
C GLU A 55 -3.84 6.73 -5.87
N THR A 56 -3.50 6.22 -4.68
CA THR A 56 -2.90 7.03 -3.62
C THR A 56 -1.57 7.63 -4.07
N LEU A 57 -0.70 6.83 -4.72
CA LEU A 57 0.59 7.28 -5.28
C LEU A 57 0.43 8.28 -6.43
N ALA A 58 -0.60 8.14 -7.26
CA ALA A 58 -0.85 9.04 -8.37
C ALA A 58 -1.46 10.40 -7.95
N ARG A 59 -1.97 10.49 -6.71
CA ARG A 59 -2.60 11.71 -6.16
C ARG A 59 -1.65 12.58 -5.35
N VAL A 60 -0.51 12.06 -4.93
CA VAL A 60 0.57 12.83 -4.29
C VAL A 60 1.49 13.43 -5.34
#